data_AF-A0A497HPQ2-F1
#
_entry.id   AF-A0A497HPQ2-F1
#
_cell.length_a   1.000
_cell.length_b   1.000
_cell.length_c   1.000
_cell.angle_alpha   90.00
_cell.angle_beta   90.00
_cell.angle_gamma   90.00
#
_symmetry.space_group_name_H-M   'P 1'
#
loop_
_entity.id
_entity.type
_entity.pdbx_description
1 polymer ?
#
loop_
_entity_poly.entity_id
_entity_poly.type
_entity_poly.pdbx_seq_one_letter_code
_entity_poly.pdbx_strand_id
1 'polypeptide(L)'
;MRHVGVERGTVSRECGGETGIGSMVIFIAMILSASVAAALLISTMGDLQQQAQRAGKDVMLQISTGLTVVSATGDRDPQSTGTLSDNIEYLQIRVKTMSGSGPIKMDNVVVGIATSTVNVDLTYDDSPSATTYSASPVRDLDSSWDDDHIVNSGDLIEISINLSAVGSPLPPSEEITISFVPLHGMSWSCRIVTPSVYTGRYVILN
;
A
#
# COMPACT_ATOMS: atom_id res chain seq x y z
N MET A 1 78.91 -7.16 78.51
CA MET A 1 77.52 -7.36 78.97
C MET A 1 76.67 -7.80 77.79
N ARG A 2 75.73 -8.71 78.06
CA ARG A 2 74.62 -9.24 77.22
C ARG A 2 74.16 -8.28 76.11
N HIS A 3 73.71 -8.72 74.94
CA HIS A 3 72.67 -9.73 74.73
C HIS A 3 72.63 -10.13 73.25
N VAL A 4 72.49 -11.44 72.99
CA VAL A 4 72.04 -11.97 71.69
C VAL A 4 70.56 -11.69 71.53
N GLY A 5 70.13 -11.19 70.37
CA GLY A 5 68.73 -11.08 69.98
C GLY A 5 68.60 -11.54 68.53
N VAL A 6 68.20 -12.79 68.36
CA VAL A 6 67.81 -13.39 67.07
C VAL A 6 66.39 -12.93 66.77
N GLU A 7 66.16 -12.25 65.64
CA GLU A 7 64.83 -12.16 65.04
C GLU A 7 64.80 -12.83 63.68
N ARG A 8 63.72 -13.61 63.50
CA ARG A 8 63.54 -14.65 62.50
C ARG A 8 63.18 -14.03 61.16
N GLY A 9 63.90 -14.40 60.11
CA GLY A 9 63.46 -14.16 58.73
C GLY A 9 62.19 -14.98 58.45
N THR A 10 61.05 -14.30 58.38
CA THR A 10 59.82 -14.85 57.82
C THR A 10 59.98 -14.94 56.30
N VAL A 11 60.16 -16.16 55.79
CA VAL A 11 60.03 -16.43 54.36
C VAL A 11 58.54 -16.35 54.02
N SER A 12 58.09 -15.20 53.53
CA SER A 12 56.78 -15.07 52.90
C SER A 12 56.87 -15.78 51.54
N ARG A 13 56.30 -16.97 51.44
CA ARG A 13 56.07 -17.60 50.14
C ARG A 13 54.97 -16.78 49.47
N GLU A 14 55.33 -15.93 48.51
CA GLU A 14 54.34 -15.29 47.65
C GLU A 14 53.55 -16.38 46.93
N CYS A 15 52.26 -16.48 47.25
CA CYS A 15 51.31 -17.37 46.59
C CYS A 15 51.01 -16.84 45.18
N GLY A 16 51.99 -16.87 44.28
CA GLY A 16 51.85 -16.44 42.88
C GLY A 16 51.00 -17.39 42.02
N GLY A 17 50.63 -18.57 42.55
CA GLY A 17 49.80 -19.55 41.85
C GLY A 17 48.28 -19.30 41.96
N GLU A 18 47.83 -18.54 42.97
CA GLU A 18 46.41 -18.31 43.24
C GLU A 18 45.83 -17.16 42.40
N THR A 19 46.65 -16.15 42.08
CA THR A 19 46.27 -15.04 41.19
C THR A 19 45.97 -15.52 39.76
N GLY A 20 46.60 -16.61 39.31
CA GLY A 20 46.39 -17.18 37.97
C GLY A 20 44.99 -17.77 37.79
N ILE A 21 44.48 -18.50 38.78
CA ILE A 21 43.14 -19.10 38.73
C ILE A 21 42.06 -18.00 38.75
N GLY A 22 42.23 -16.96 39.57
CA GLY A 22 41.32 -15.81 39.60
C GLY A 22 41.23 -15.08 38.25
N SER A 23 42.37 -14.91 37.55
CA SER A 23 42.40 -14.29 36.23
C SER A 23 41.68 -15.13 35.16
N MET A 24 41.79 -16.46 35.21
CA MET A 24 41.11 -17.35 34.28
C MET A 24 39.59 -17.36 34.49
N VAL A 25 39.13 -17.28 35.74
CA VAL A 25 37.69 -17.20 36.04
C VAL A 25 37.09 -15.91 35.47
N ILE A 26 37.75 -14.77 35.64
CA ILE A 26 37.29 -13.48 35.10
C ILE A 26 37.33 -13.50 33.56
N PHE A 27 38.36 -14.10 32.98
CA PHE A 27 38.49 -14.23 31.54
C PHE A 27 37.33 -15.03 30.93
N ILE A 28 37.00 -16.18 31.52
CA ILE A 28 35.86 -17.01 31.07
C ILE A 28 34.54 -16.26 31.28
N ALA A 29 34.35 -15.61 32.43
CA ALA A 29 33.15 -14.83 32.71
C ALA A 29 32.95 -13.68 31.71
N MET A 30 34.02 -12.99 31.32
CA MET A 30 33.97 -11.93 30.31
C MET A 30 33.60 -12.47 28.93
N ILE A 31 34.15 -13.63 28.54
CA ILE A 31 33.80 -14.28 27.27
C ILE A 31 32.32 -14.66 27.25
N LEU A 32 31.79 -15.25 28.32
CA LEU A 32 30.38 -15.61 28.41
C LEU A 32 29.46 -14.38 28.37
N SER A 33 29.80 -13.31 29.09
CA SER A 33 29.08 -12.05 29.07
C SER A 33 29.09 -11.40 27.67
N ALA A 34 30.26 -11.34 27.04
CA ALA A 34 30.42 -10.82 25.68
C ALA A 34 29.62 -11.64 24.66
N SER A 35 29.56 -12.97 24.81
CA SER A 35 28.76 -13.84 23.93
C SER A 35 27.26 -13.54 24.02
N VAL A 36 26.72 -13.35 25.23
CA VAL A 36 25.30 -13.00 25.41
C VAL A 36 25.01 -11.60 24.85
N ALA A 37 25.89 -10.63 25.12
CA ALA A 37 25.76 -9.29 24.57
C ALA A 37 25.81 -9.30 23.03
N ALA A 38 26.74 -10.05 22.43
CA ALA A 38 26.83 -10.20 20.98
C ALA A 38 25.58 -10.86 20.37
N ALA A 39 25.03 -11.90 21.02
CA ALA A 39 23.80 -12.54 20.56
C ALA A 39 22.62 -11.56 20.54
N LEU A 40 22.46 -10.74 21.59
CA LEU A 40 21.43 -9.70 21.64
C LEU A 40 21.66 -8.60 20.59
N LEU A 41 22.91 -8.19 20.37
CA LEU A 41 23.25 -7.23 19.33
C LEU A 41 22.89 -7.75 17.93
N ILE A 42 23.21 -9.01 17.63
CA ILE A 42 22.86 -9.62 16.34
C ILE A 42 21.34 -9.74 16.19
N SER A 43 20.63 -10.16 17.24
CA SER A 43 19.16 -10.25 17.22
C SER A 43 18.52 -8.91 16.91
N THR A 44 18.93 -7.86 17.64
CA THR A 44 18.40 -6.50 17.43
C THR A 44 18.78 -5.94 16.07
N MET A 45 20.00 -6.19 15.58
CA MET A 45 20.40 -5.83 14.21
C MET A 45 19.56 -6.56 13.16
N GLY A 46 19.24 -7.84 13.38
CA GLY A 46 18.37 -8.62 12.51
C GLY A 46 16.97 -8.03 12.42
N ASP A 47 16.38 -7.68 13.56
CA ASP A 47 15.05 -7.04 13.62
C ASP A 47 15.06 -5.67 12.93
N LEU A 48 16.08 -4.85 13.18
CA LEU A 48 16.25 -3.54 12.54
C LEU A 48 16.41 -3.68 11.01
N GLN A 49 17.14 -4.70 10.55
CA GLN A 49 17.31 -4.97 9.12
C GLN A 49 16.00 -5.38 8.46
N GLN A 50 15.24 -6.30 9.08
CA GLN A 50 13.93 -6.70 8.57
C GLN A 50 12.95 -5.52 8.54
N GLN A 51 12.95 -4.70 9.59
CA GLN A 51 12.13 -3.49 9.65
C GLN A 51 12.50 -2.49 8.56
N ALA A 52 13.81 -2.27 8.34
CA ALA A 52 14.30 -1.39 7.27
C ALA A 52 13.92 -1.91 5.88
N GLN A 53 13.96 -3.23 5.65
CA GLN A 53 13.54 -3.84 4.40
C GLN A 53 12.03 -3.70 4.16
N ARG A 54 11.20 -3.92 5.19
CA ARG A 54 9.75 -3.72 5.10
C ARG A 54 9.39 -2.28 4.80
N ALA A 55 9.95 -1.34 5.57
CA ALA A 55 9.74 0.09 5.33
C ALA A 55 10.21 0.51 3.93
N GLY A 56 11.36 0.00 3.47
CA GLY A 56 11.84 0.23 2.10
C GLY A 56 10.87 -0.29 1.05
N LYS A 57 10.34 -1.50 1.23
CA LYS A 57 9.33 -2.08 0.33
C LYS A 57 8.04 -1.24 0.31
N ASP A 58 7.53 -0.85 1.47
CA ASP A 58 6.29 -0.07 1.59
C ASP A 58 6.43 1.31 0.92
N VAL A 59 7.59 1.97 1.11
CA VAL A 59 7.89 3.24 0.45
C VAL A 59 7.97 3.07 -1.07
N MET A 60 8.62 2.00 -1.54
CA MET A 60 8.70 1.72 -2.99
C MET A 60 7.31 1.52 -3.57
N LEU A 61 6.46 0.72 -2.92
CA LEU A 61 5.06 0.53 -3.33
C LEU A 61 4.30 1.87 -3.34
N GLN A 62 4.52 2.73 -2.35
CA GLN A 62 3.82 4.01 -2.23
C GLN A 62 4.15 4.99 -3.37
N ILE A 63 5.37 4.97 -3.91
CA ILE A 63 5.80 5.91 -4.95
C ILE A 63 5.65 5.35 -6.37
N SER A 64 5.76 4.03 -6.55
CA SER A 64 5.73 3.42 -7.88
C SER A 64 4.33 2.97 -8.28
N THR A 65 3.45 2.72 -7.31
CA THR A 65 2.11 2.18 -7.57
C THR A 65 1.13 3.30 -7.90
N GLY A 66 0.31 3.10 -8.93
CA GLY A 66 -0.69 4.07 -9.32
C GLY A 66 -1.55 3.59 -10.48
N LEU A 67 -2.76 4.14 -10.55
CA LEU A 67 -3.69 3.94 -11.66
C LEU A 67 -3.71 5.19 -12.56
N THR A 68 -3.94 4.96 -13.85
CA THR A 68 -4.14 6.03 -14.81
C THR A 68 -5.39 5.75 -15.64
N VAL A 69 -6.20 6.78 -15.83
CA VAL A 69 -7.40 6.70 -16.68
C VAL A 69 -7.01 6.79 -18.14
N VAL A 70 -7.54 5.87 -18.94
CA VAL A 70 -7.36 5.81 -20.39
C VAL A 70 -8.49 6.55 -21.10
N SER A 71 -9.73 6.35 -20.65
CA SER A 71 -10.91 6.98 -21.22
C SER A 71 -12.06 6.97 -20.23
N ALA A 72 -12.92 7.98 -20.25
CA ALA A 72 -14.19 8.00 -19.55
C ALA A 72 -15.34 8.11 -20.56
N THR A 73 -16.39 7.34 -20.35
CA THR A 73 -17.58 7.31 -21.20
C THR A 73 -18.82 7.26 -20.31
N GLY A 74 -19.80 8.12 -20.58
CA GLY A 74 -21.12 8.05 -19.97
C GLY A 74 -22.07 7.17 -20.79
N ASP A 75 -22.92 6.40 -20.12
CA ASP A 75 -24.05 5.66 -20.71
C ASP A 75 -25.39 6.26 -20.23
N ARG A 76 -26.27 6.54 -21.19
CA ARG A 76 -27.61 7.13 -20.99
C ARG A 76 -28.76 6.11 -21.10
N ASP A 77 -28.47 4.86 -21.43
CA ASP A 77 -29.45 3.76 -21.46
C ASP A 77 -28.80 2.46 -21.00
N PRO A 78 -28.32 2.38 -19.75
CA PRO A 78 -27.58 1.22 -19.23
C PRO A 78 -28.39 -0.08 -19.31
N GLN A 79 -29.71 0.00 -19.21
CA GLN A 79 -30.64 -1.14 -19.27
C GLN A 79 -31.04 -1.52 -20.72
N SER A 80 -30.49 -0.84 -21.73
CA SER A 80 -30.75 -1.09 -23.15
C SER A 80 -32.25 -1.14 -23.49
N THR A 81 -33.04 -0.28 -22.85
CA THR A 81 -34.49 -0.18 -23.01
C THR A 81 -34.90 0.50 -24.32
N GLY A 82 -33.94 1.11 -25.03
CA GLY A 82 -34.18 1.89 -26.25
C GLY A 82 -34.70 3.30 -25.98
N THR A 83 -34.84 3.68 -24.70
CA THR A 83 -35.19 5.04 -24.28
C THR A 83 -33.94 5.72 -23.74
N LEU A 84 -33.50 6.80 -24.38
CA LEU A 84 -32.34 7.56 -23.92
C LEU A 84 -32.77 8.49 -22.78
N SER A 85 -32.11 8.38 -21.63
CA SER A 85 -32.27 9.32 -20.53
C SER A 85 -31.70 10.70 -20.92
N ASP A 86 -32.26 11.79 -20.42
CA ASP A 86 -31.75 13.15 -20.69
C ASP A 86 -30.38 13.39 -20.04
N ASN A 87 -30.04 12.58 -19.03
CA ASN A 87 -28.80 12.66 -18.26
C ASN A 87 -27.95 11.40 -18.45
N ILE A 88 -26.67 11.47 -18.12
CA ILE A 88 -25.81 10.28 -18.03
C ILE A 88 -26.14 9.56 -16.71
N GLU A 89 -26.54 8.30 -16.81
CA GLU A 89 -26.95 7.48 -15.66
C GLU A 89 -25.82 6.59 -15.15
N TYR A 90 -24.97 6.12 -16.05
CA TYR A 90 -23.80 5.30 -15.72
C TYR A 90 -22.54 5.95 -16.24
N LEU A 91 -21.47 5.86 -15.45
CA LEU A 91 -20.13 6.29 -15.84
C LEU A 91 -19.24 5.06 -15.96
N GLN A 92 -18.65 4.89 -17.14
CA GLN A 92 -17.72 3.81 -17.47
C GLN A 92 -16.33 4.41 -17.66
N ILE A 93 -15.39 4.02 -16.81
CA ILE A 93 -14.03 4.55 -16.79
C ILE A 93 -13.07 3.41 -17.03
N ARG A 94 -12.28 3.53 -18.10
CA ARG A 94 -11.22 2.56 -18.38
C ARG A 94 -9.95 3.00 -17.70
N VAL A 95 -9.40 2.13 -16.87
CA VAL A 95 -8.17 2.35 -16.13
C VAL A 95 -7.14 1.29 -16.47
N LYS A 96 -5.87 1.69 -16.40
CA LYS A 96 -4.73 0.78 -16.44
C LYS A 96 -3.77 1.15 -15.32
N THR A 97 -2.89 0.23 -14.98
CA THR A 97 -1.76 0.51 -14.09
C THR A 97 -0.76 1.46 -14.76
N MET A 98 -0.11 2.31 -13.96
CA MET A 98 1.01 3.12 -14.42
C MET A 98 2.20 2.22 -14.80
N SER A 99 3.04 2.67 -15.73
CA SER A 99 4.28 1.95 -16.06
C SER A 99 5.17 1.84 -14.83
N GLY A 100 5.61 0.62 -14.49
CA GLY A 100 6.41 0.36 -13.29
C GLY A 100 5.61 0.26 -11.99
N SER A 101 4.27 0.33 -12.07
CA SER A 101 3.40 0.04 -10.94
C SER A 101 3.50 -1.43 -10.54
N GLY A 102 3.44 -1.67 -9.22
CA GLY A 102 3.15 -3.00 -8.71
C GLY A 102 1.71 -3.41 -9.00
N PRO A 103 1.35 -4.67 -8.71
CA PRO A 103 -0.03 -5.14 -8.82
C PRO A 103 -0.93 -4.38 -7.85
N ILE A 104 -2.15 -4.05 -8.29
CA ILE A 104 -3.15 -3.33 -7.50
C ILE A 104 -4.39 -4.22 -7.37
N LYS A 105 -4.85 -4.45 -6.15
CA LYS A 105 -6.13 -5.15 -5.89
C LYS A 105 -7.28 -4.16 -5.95
N MET A 106 -8.25 -4.40 -6.82
CA MET A 106 -9.36 -3.47 -6.98
C MET A 106 -10.27 -3.43 -5.76
N ASP A 107 -10.38 -4.52 -4.99
CA ASP A 107 -11.22 -4.59 -3.77
C ASP A 107 -10.83 -3.54 -2.72
N ASN A 108 -9.56 -3.10 -2.72
CA ASN A 108 -9.04 -2.12 -1.78
C ASN A 108 -8.90 -0.71 -2.40
N VAL A 109 -9.34 -0.51 -3.64
CA VAL A 109 -9.38 0.80 -4.27
C VAL A 109 -10.70 1.47 -3.91
N VAL A 110 -10.61 2.70 -3.44
CA VAL A 110 -11.77 3.56 -3.21
C VAL A 110 -11.89 4.55 -4.35
N VAL A 111 -13.10 4.68 -4.90
CA VAL A 111 -13.41 5.63 -5.97
C VAL A 111 -14.25 6.76 -5.39
N GLY A 112 -13.66 7.95 -5.29
CA GLY A 112 -14.37 9.14 -4.85
C GLY A 112 -14.98 9.88 -6.04
N ILE A 113 -16.25 10.27 -5.91
CA ILE A 113 -16.97 11.10 -6.88
C ILE A 113 -17.46 12.35 -6.19
N ALA A 114 -17.13 13.49 -6.78
CA ALA A 114 -17.61 14.79 -6.36
C ALA A 114 -18.29 15.51 -7.54
N THR A 115 -19.56 15.84 -7.37
CA THR A 115 -20.33 16.73 -8.25
C THR A 115 -20.68 18.01 -7.49
N SER A 116 -21.49 18.90 -8.07
CA SER A 116 -21.96 20.09 -7.35
C SER A 116 -22.87 19.77 -6.17
N THR A 117 -23.45 18.56 -6.14
CA THR A 117 -24.54 18.19 -5.23
C THR A 117 -24.16 17.04 -4.30
N VAL A 118 -23.31 16.11 -4.76
CA VAL A 118 -22.94 14.91 -4.02
C VAL A 118 -21.42 14.77 -3.96
N ASN A 119 -20.91 14.35 -2.80
CA ASN A 119 -19.53 13.91 -2.63
C ASN A 119 -19.56 12.57 -1.90
N VAL A 120 -19.24 11.49 -2.59
CA VAL A 120 -19.34 10.12 -2.06
C VAL A 120 -18.10 9.31 -2.42
N ASP A 121 -17.67 8.47 -1.49
CA ASP A 121 -16.65 7.46 -1.70
C ASP A 121 -17.33 6.11 -1.93
N LEU A 122 -16.94 5.44 -3.01
CA LEU A 122 -17.48 4.16 -3.43
C LEU A 122 -16.46 3.05 -3.20
N THR A 123 -16.93 1.93 -2.65
CA THR A 123 -16.13 0.69 -2.51
C THR A 123 -16.43 -0.29 -3.63
N TYR A 124 -15.55 -1.26 -3.84
CA TYR A 124 -15.76 -2.31 -4.84
C TYR A 124 -16.91 -3.25 -4.45
N ASP A 125 -17.76 -3.61 -5.41
CA ASP A 125 -18.75 -4.69 -5.35
C ASP A 125 -19.09 -5.13 -6.80
N ASP A 126 -19.58 -6.35 -6.99
CA ASP A 126 -19.96 -6.87 -8.31
C ASP A 126 -21.17 -6.13 -8.91
N SER A 127 -21.97 -5.49 -8.04
CA SER A 127 -23.14 -4.70 -8.43
C SER A 127 -22.97 -3.21 -8.06
N PRO A 128 -22.99 -2.30 -9.04
CA PRO A 128 -22.88 -0.87 -8.76
C PRO A 128 -24.16 -0.36 -8.07
N SER A 129 -24.00 0.38 -6.98
CA SER A 129 -25.09 0.91 -6.15
C SER A 129 -24.82 2.37 -5.73
N ALA A 130 -25.57 2.90 -4.76
CA ALA A 130 -25.33 4.24 -4.22
C ALA A 130 -24.00 4.37 -3.46
N THR A 131 -23.41 3.26 -3.01
CA THR A 131 -22.19 3.23 -2.20
C THR A 131 -21.09 2.34 -2.80
N THR A 132 -21.37 1.67 -3.93
CA THR A 132 -20.46 0.72 -4.54
C THR A 132 -20.26 0.99 -6.02
N TYR A 133 -19.04 0.71 -6.51
CA TYR A 133 -18.72 0.65 -7.93
C TYR A 133 -18.41 -0.79 -8.32
N SER A 134 -18.63 -1.15 -9.58
CA SER A 134 -18.19 -2.42 -10.14
C SER A 134 -17.00 -2.23 -11.07
N ALA A 135 -16.21 -3.27 -11.24
CA ALA A 135 -15.10 -3.26 -12.17
C ALA A 135 -15.04 -4.61 -12.90
N SER A 136 -14.55 -4.59 -14.14
CA SER A 136 -14.47 -5.78 -14.98
C SER A 136 -13.26 -5.71 -15.92
N PRO A 137 -12.62 -6.84 -16.25
CA PRO A 137 -11.46 -6.84 -17.11
C PRO A 137 -11.92 -6.73 -18.57
N VAL A 138 -11.45 -5.69 -19.26
CA VAL A 138 -11.57 -5.57 -20.73
C VAL A 138 -10.43 -6.32 -21.40
N ARG A 139 -9.25 -6.29 -20.77
CA ARG A 139 -8.08 -7.05 -21.18
C ARG A 139 -7.36 -7.53 -19.93
N ASP A 140 -7.26 -8.84 -19.84
CA ASP A 140 -6.45 -9.57 -18.87
C ASP A 140 -5.85 -10.78 -19.62
N LEU A 141 -4.53 -10.91 -19.60
CA LEU A 141 -3.80 -11.95 -20.34
C LEU A 141 -3.36 -13.12 -19.46
N ASP A 142 -3.22 -12.89 -18.16
CA ASP A 142 -2.73 -13.88 -17.19
C ASP A 142 -3.82 -14.35 -16.21
N SER A 143 -5.06 -13.88 -16.40
CA SER A 143 -6.23 -14.19 -15.59
C SER A 143 -6.08 -13.77 -14.12
N SER A 144 -5.25 -12.75 -13.83
CA SER A 144 -5.06 -12.27 -12.47
C SER A 144 -6.31 -11.62 -11.87
N TRP A 145 -7.28 -11.23 -12.70
CA TRP A 145 -8.56 -10.71 -12.25
C TRP A 145 -9.41 -11.77 -11.53
N ASP A 146 -9.43 -13.02 -12.04
CA ASP A 146 -10.35 -14.06 -11.57
C ASP A 146 -9.99 -14.60 -10.17
N ASP A 147 -8.73 -14.48 -9.76
CA ASP A 147 -8.26 -14.97 -8.46
C ASP A 147 -8.64 -14.03 -7.31
N ASP A 148 -8.38 -12.72 -7.47
CA ASP A 148 -8.47 -11.72 -6.38
C ASP A 148 -8.53 -10.28 -6.93
N HIS A 149 -9.15 -10.09 -8.09
CA HIS A 149 -9.30 -8.80 -8.79
C HIS A 149 -8.01 -8.00 -8.87
N ILE A 150 -6.90 -8.69 -9.16
CA ILE A 150 -5.57 -8.11 -9.25
C ILE A 150 -5.39 -7.52 -10.63
N VAL A 151 -4.99 -6.25 -10.67
CA VAL A 151 -4.63 -5.53 -11.89
C VAL A 151 -3.12 -5.43 -11.99
N ASN A 152 -2.54 -6.05 -13.01
CA ASN A 152 -1.12 -6.10 -13.27
C ASN A 152 -0.70 -5.09 -14.37
N SER A 153 0.56 -5.17 -14.81
CA SER A 153 1.07 -4.35 -15.91
C SER A 153 0.68 -4.94 -17.27
N GLY A 154 -0.23 -4.25 -17.96
CA GLY A 154 -0.74 -4.69 -19.26
C GLY A 154 -2.26 -4.83 -19.28
N ASP A 155 -2.86 -4.97 -18.11
CA ASP A 155 -4.31 -5.07 -17.99
C ASP A 155 -5.02 -3.76 -18.29
N LEU A 156 -6.27 -3.90 -18.71
CA LEU A 156 -7.21 -2.81 -18.90
C LEU A 156 -8.51 -3.18 -18.21
N ILE A 157 -8.88 -2.41 -17.19
CA ILE A 157 -10.08 -2.62 -16.41
C ILE A 157 -11.08 -1.53 -16.73
N GLU A 158 -12.35 -1.89 -16.84
CA GLU A 158 -13.46 -0.94 -16.97
C GLU A 158 -14.23 -0.90 -15.64
N ILE A 159 -14.23 0.29 -15.04
CA ILE A 159 -14.94 0.62 -13.82
C ILE A 159 -16.30 1.17 -14.22
N SER A 160 -17.37 0.61 -13.68
CA SER A 160 -18.74 1.06 -13.90
C SER A 160 -19.35 1.60 -12.61
N ILE A 161 -19.94 2.79 -12.71
CA ILE A 161 -20.53 3.52 -11.59
C ILE A 161 -21.95 3.89 -11.95
N ASN A 162 -22.89 3.62 -11.05
CA ASN A 162 -24.29 4.01 -11.21
C ASN A 162 -24.55 5.39 -10.60
N LEU A 163 -24.48 6.44 -11.42
CA LEU A 163 -24.71 7.83 -11.01
C LEU A 163 -26.16 8.10 -10.62
N SER A 164 -27.11 7.38 -11.23
CA SER A 164 -28.52 7.50 -10.87
C SER A 164 -28.79 6.97 -9.45
N ALA A 165 -28.15 5.88 -9.04
CA ALA A 165 -28.28 5.32 -7.69
C ALA A 165 -27.58 6.19 -6.65
N VAL A 166 -26.44 6.78 -7.00
CA VAL A 166 -25.75 7.80 -6.19
C VAL A 166 -26.60 9.07 -6.02
N GLY A 167 -27.61 9.27 -6.87
CA GLY A 167 -28.51 10.42 -6.82
C GLY A 167 -27.94 11.67 -7.51
N SER A 168 -26.94 11.50 -8.36
CA SER A 168 -26.31 12.58 -9.13
C SER A 168 -26.18 12.20 -10.61
N PRO A 169 -27.28 11.89 -11.32
CA PRO A 169 -27.23 11.71 -12.76
C PRO A 169 -26.68 12.99 -13.41
N LEU A 170 -25.77 12.88 -14.37
CA LEU A 170 -25.05 14.06 -14.89
C LEU A 170 -25.80 14.69 -16.06
N PRO A 171 -26.37 15.90 -15.90
CA PRO A 171 -26.92 16.67 -17.01
C PRO A 171 -25.81 17.24 -17.90
N PRO A 172 -26.19 17.75 -19.10
CA PRO A 172 -25.26 18.44 -19.98
C PRO A 172 -24.66 19.70 -19.33
N SER A 173 -23.39 20.01 -19.64
CA SER A 173 -22.63 21.14 -19.09
C SER A 173 -22.41 21.10 -17.57
N GLU A 174 -22.35 19.91 -16.97
CA GLU A 174 -22.02 19.74 -15.55
C GLU A 174 -20.58 19.24 -15.38
N GLU A 175 -19.99 19.60 -14.23
CA GLU A 175 -18.65 19.19 -13.85
C GLU A 175 -18.70 18.04 -12.85
N ILE A 176 -17.88 17.02 -13.08
CA ILE A 176 -17.63 15.92 -12.17
C ILE A 176 -16.14 15.82 -11.89
N THR A 177 -15.79 15.66 -10.63
CA THR A 177 -14.44 15.30 -10.19
C THR A 177 -14.44 13.83 -9.77
N ILE A 178 -13.51 13.07 -10.33
CA ILE A 178 -13.33 11.65 -10.04
C ILE A 178 -11.96 11.48 -9.40
N SER A 179 -11.89 10.67 -8.36
CA SER A 179 -10.65 10.33 -7.67
C SER A 179 -10.55 8.83 -7.46
N PHE A 180 -9.35 8.29 -7.66
CA PHE A 180 -9.00 6.91 -7.37
C PHE A 180 -7.97 6.92 -6.25
N VAL A 181 -8.24 6.18 -5.19
CA VAL A 181 -7.36 6.05 -4.03
C VAL A 181 -7.07 4.57 -3.82
N PRO A 182 -5.91 4.07 -4.28
CA PRO A 182 -5.49 2.70 -3.96
C PRO A 182 -4.99 2.60 -2.51
N LEU A 183 -4.93 1.37 -1.97
CA LEU A 183 -4.39 1.10 -0.63
C LEU A 183 -2.96 1.60 -0.44
N HIS A 184 -2.13 1.42 -1.46
CA HIS A 184 -0.77 1.92 -1.55
C HIS A 184 -0.57 2.54 -2.92
N GLY A 185 0.18 3.63 -2.98
CA GLY A 185 0.45 4.33 -4.22
C GLY A 185 -0.07 5.76 -4.24
N MET A 186 0.05 6.37 -5.43
CA MET A 186 -0.46 7.69 -5.70
C MET A 186 -1.97 7.66 -5.94
N SER A 187 -2.69 8.59 -5.30
CA SER A 187 -4.06 8.88 -5.70
C SER A 187 -4.06 9.65 -7.01
N TRP A 188 -4.97 9.27 -7.90
CA TRP A 188 -5.23 9.99 -9.13
C TRP A 188 -6.54 10.74 -9.00
N SER A 189 -6.59 12.01 -9.41
CA SER A 189 -7.85 12.74 -9.53
C SER A 189 -7.90 13.52 -10.84
N CYS A 190 -9.08 13.63 -11.41
CA CYS A 190 -9.33 14.42 -12.61
C CYS A 190 -10.71 15.05 -12.54
N ARG A 191 -10.81 16.20 -13.17
CA ARG A 191 -12.03 16.97 -13.36
C ARG A 191 -12.44 16.83 -14.81
N ILE A 192 -13.67 16.41 -15.05
CA ILE A 192 -14.25 16.23 -16.38
C ILE A 192 -15.53 17.06 -16.47
N VAL A 193 -15.77 17.64 -17.64
CA VAL A 193 -16.98 18.44 -17.92
C VAL A 193 -17.78 17.74 -19.00
N THR A 194 -19.08 17.56 -18.77
CA THR A 194 -19.96 16.94 -19.76
C THR A 194 -20.24 17.91 -20.92
N PRO A 195 -20.39 17.42 -22.17
CA PRO A 195 -20.78 18.26 -23.30
C PRO A 195 -22.12 18.97 -23.09
N SER A 196 -22.35 20.05 -23.83
CA SER A 196 -23.59 20.84 -23.74
C SER A 196 -24.83 20.17 -24.31
N VAL A 197 -24.67 19.10 -25.08
CA VAL A 197 -25.75 18.28 -25.65
C VAL A 197 -25.28 16.84 -25.82
N TYR A 198 -26.19 15.89 -25.56
CA TYR A 198 -25.94 14.46 -25.75
C TYR A 198 -26.64 13.95 -27.01
N THR A 199 -25.88 13.47 -27.98
CA THR A 199 -26.42 13.02 -29.28
C THR A 199 -26.69 11.52 -29.35
N GLY A 200 -26.00 10.71 -28.54
CA GLY A 200 -26.11 9.25 -28.53
C GLY A 200 -26.21 8.67 -27.13
N ARG A 201 -26.27 7.33 -27.05
CA ARG A 201 -26.26 6.58 -25.79
C ARG A 201 -24.94 6.74 -25.05
N TYR A 202 -23.83 6.50 -25.77
CA TYR A 202 -22.48 6.66 -25.24
C TYR A 202 -21.99 8.08 -25.48
N VAL A 203 -21.62 8.76 -24.40
CA VAL A 203 -21.07 10.11 -24.43
C VAL A 203 -19.61 10.02 -23.98
N ILE A 204 -18.67 10.36 -24.86
CA ILE A 204 -17.25 10.36 -24.52
C ILE A 204 -16.96 11.59 -23.65
N LEU A 205 -16.31 11.36 -22.51
CA LEU A 205 -15.95 12.36 -21.53
C LEU A 205 -14.43 12.48 -21.51
N ASN A 206 -13.91 13.65 -21.90
CA ASN A 206 -12.48 13.94 -22.04
C ASN A 206 -12.05 15.05 -21.08
#